data_AF-A0A0F5MYZ8-F1
#
_entry.id   AF-A0A0F5MYZ8-F1
#
_cell.length_a   1.000
_cell.length_b   1.000
_cell.length_c   1.000
_cell.angle_alpha   90.00
_cell.angle_beta   90.00
_cell.angle_gamma   90.00
#
_symmetry.space_group_name_H-M   'P 1'
#
loop_
_entity.id
_entity.type
_entity.pdbx_description
1 polymer ?
#
loop_
_entity_poly.entity_id
_entity_poly.type
_entity_poly.pdbx_seq_one_letter_code
_entity_poly.pdbx_strand_id
1 'polypeptide(L)'
;MAAALLTHLAGDRIEVRSAGTEPADQLNAVAVAAMAELGIDITAATPKVLTGNQVQTSDVVITMGCGDTCPYFPGVAYRDWQLLDPASQPLDTVRSIRDDIANRVQALIAELLPTTGNGRSGR
;
A
#
# COMPACT_ATOMS: atom_id res chain seq x y z
N MET A 1 -4.09 -2.26 5.19
CA MET A 1 -4.76 -1.00 4.79
C MET A 1 -4.30 -0.51 3.42
N ALA A 2 -3.02 -0.17 3.22
CA ALA A 2 -2.52 0.40 1.96
C ALA A 2 -2.87 -0.42 0.70
N ALA A 3 -2.58 -1.72 0.69
CA ALA A 3 -2.88 -2.58 -0.45
C ALA A 3 -4.37 -2.64 -0.80
N ALA A 4 -5.23 -2.69 0.21
CA ALA A 4 -6.68 -2.69 0.02
C ALA A 4 -7.19 -1.35 -0.51
N LEU A 5 -6.68 -0.22 0.00
CA LEU A 5 -7.00 1.12 -0.52
C LEU A 5 -6.57 1.27 -1.98
N LEU A 6 -5.35 0.86 -2.31
CA LEU A 6 -4.84 0.94 -3.67
C LEU A 6 -5.66 0.07 -4.63
N THR A 7 -5.97 -1.17 -4.25
CA THR A 7 -6.82 -2.07 -5.04
C THR A 7 -8.21 -1.46 -5.25
N HIS A 8 -8.81 -0.93 -4.18
CA HIS A 8 -10.15 -0.33 -4.23
C HIS A 8 -10.21 0.90 -5.16
N LEU A 9 -9.18 1.75 -5.13
CA LEU A 9 -9.15 3.01 -5.90
C LEU A 9 -8.61 2.82 -7.34
N ALA A 10 -7.65 1.93 -7.54
CA ALA A 10 -7.04 1.70 -8.85
C ALA A 10 -7.80 0.65 -9.68
N GLY A 11 -8.51 -0.29 -9.04
CA GLY A 11 -9.06 -1.47 -9.71
C GLY A 11 -7.95 -2.28 -10.39
N ASP A 12 -8.25 -2.84 -11.57
CA ASP A 12 -7.32 -3.71 -12.31
C ASP A 12 -6.18 -2.96 -13.03
N ARG A 13 -6.09 -1.63 -12.85
CA ARG A 13 -5.07 -0.80 -13.51
C ARG A 13 -3.70 -0.93 -12.88
N ILE A 14 -3.64 -1.37 -11.63
CA ILE A 14 -2.40 -1.57 -10.87
C ILE A 14 -2.49 -2.93 -10.18
N GLU A 15 -1.53 -3.80 -10.44
CA GLU A 15 -1.40 -5.05 -9.69
C GLU A 15 -0.84 -4.73 -8.30
N VAL A 16 -1.58 -5.11 -7.25
CA VAL A 16 -1.20 -4.81 -5.86
C VAL A 16 -0.83 -6.09 -5.12
N ARG A 17 0.31 -6.06 -4.44
CA ARG A 17 0.79 -7.13 -3.57
C ARG A 17 1.15 -6.55 -2.22
N SER A 18 0.90 -7.30 -1.15
CA SER A 18 1.34 -6.95 0.21
C SER A 18 1.97 -8.14 0.89
N ALA A 19 3.06 -7.90 1.60
CA ALA A 19 3.74 -8.89 2.41
C ALA A 19 4.44 -8.21 3.59
N GLY A 20 4.66 -8.96 4.68
CA GLY A 20 5.44 -8.54 5.83
C GLY A 20 6.77 -9.29 5.90
N THR A 21 7.75 -8.69 6.55
CA THR A 21 9.00 -9.37 6.95
C THR A 21 8.72 -10.33 8.10
N GLU A 22 7.94 -9.87 9.08
CA GLU A 22 7.43 -10.65 10.21
C GLU A 22 5.90 -10.59 10.20
N PRO A 23 5.22 -11.44 9.41
CA PRO A 23 3.78 -11.41 9.32
C PRO A 23 3.17 -11.81 10.68
N ALA A 24 2.27 -10.97 11.20
CA ALA A 24 1.47 -11.31 12.36
C ALA A 24 0.56 -12.51 12.06
N ASP A 25 0.24 -13.31 13.08
CA ASP A 25 -0.65 -14.46 12.94
C ASP A 25 -2.09 -14.07 12.57
N GLN A 26 -2.50 -12.83 12.88
CA GLN A 26 -3.85 -12.33 12.67
C GLN A 26 -3.83 -10.88 12.20
N LEU A 27 -4.89 -10.49 11.49
CA LEU A 27 -5.14 -9.10 11.12
C LEU A 27 -5.44 -8.27 12.38
N ASN A 28 -4.97 -7.02 12.39
CA ASN A 28 -5.34 -6.07 13.43
C ASN A 28 -6.84 -5.73 13.31
N ALA A 29 -7.63 -6.17 14.29
CA ALA A 29 -9.08 -5.97 14.32
C ALA A 29 -9.48 -4.48 14.27
N VAL A 30 -8.66 -3.58 14.82
CA VAL A 30 -8.90 -2.13 14.76
C VAL A 30 -8.73 -1.61 13.33
N ALA A 31 -7.72 -2.12 12.61
CA ALA A 31 -7.55 -1.81 11.18
C ALA A 31 -8.69 -2.37 10.33
N VAL A 32 -9.21 -3.56 10.67
CA VAL A 32 -10.41 -4.13 10.02
C VAL A 32 -11.60 -3.20 10.21
N ALA A 33 -11.87 -2.77 11.45
CA ALA A 33 -12.97 -1.86 11.76
C ALA A 33 -12.84 -0.52 11.02
N ALA A 34 -11.64 0.08 11.01
CA ALA A 34 -11.38 1.34 10.31
C ALA A 34 -11.58 1.22 8.79
N MET A 35 -11.20 0.10 8.18
CA MET A 35 -11.41 -0.12 6.74
C MET A 35 -12.88 -0.39 6.40
N ALA A 36 -13.60 -1.09 7.27
CA ALA A 36 -15.03 -1.38 7.09
C ALA A 36 -15.90 -0.10 7.06
N GLU A 37 -15.49 0.97 7.75
CA GLU A 37 -16.14 2.29 7.66
C GLU A 37 -16.14 2.87 6.24
N LEU A 38 -15.16 2.51 5.42
CA LEU A 38 -15.07 2.90 4.00
C LEU A 38 -15.75 1.88 3.08
N GLY A 39 -16.40 0.84 3.64
CA GLY A 39 -16.95 -0.27 2.86
C GLY A 39 -15.88 -1.21 2.28
N ILE A 40 -14.65 -1.16 2.80
CA ILE A 40 -13.53 -2.00 2.32
C ILE A 40 -13.31 -3.13 3.31
N ASP A 41 -13.66 -4.35 2.92
CA ASP A 41 -13.36 -5.55 3.69
C ASP A 41 -11.93 -6.02 3.45
N ILE A 42 -11.13 -6.11 4.52
CA ILE A 42 -9.76 -6.62 4.49
C ILE A 42 -9.62 -7.97 5.19
N THR A 43 -10.70 -8.56 5.69
CA THR A 43 -10.66 -9.81 6.47
C THR A 43 -10.22 -11.02 5.65
N ALA A 44 -10.45 -10.98 4.34
CA ALA A 44 -9.96 -12.00 3.41
C ALA A 44 -8.44 -11.93 3.14
N ALA A 45 -7.76 -10.88 3.60
CA ALA A 45 -6.32 -10.75 3.41
C ALA A 45 -5.57 -11.68 4.38
N THR A 46 -4.76 -12.57 3.83
CA THR A 46 -3.85 -13.41 4.64
C THR A 46 -2.48 -12.73 4.71
N PRO A 47 -1.90 -12.55 5.92
CA PRO A 47 -0.50 -12.18 6.07
C PRO A 47 0.40 -13.15 5.32
N LYS A 48 1.33 -12.62 4.52
CA LYS A 48 2.25 -13.39 3.67
C LYS A 48 3.67 -12.90 3.89
N VAL A 49 4.62 -13.82 3.79
CA VAL A 49 6.05 -13.52 3.86
C VAL A 49 6.50 -12.85 2.56
N LEU A 50 7.30 -11.80 2.70
CA LEU A 50 7.93 -11.13 1.56
C LEU A 50 8.93 -12.07 0.89
N THR A 51 8.79 -12.25 -0.42
CA THR A 51 9.77 -13.03 -1.21
C THR A 51 10.54 -12.10 -2.14
N GLY A 52 11.84 -12.37 -2.36
CA GLY A 52 12.66 -11.53 -3.24
C GLY A 52 12.11 -11.43 -4.67
N ASN A 53 11.48 -12.48 -5.19
CA ASN A 53 10.85 -12.47 -6.51
C ASN A 53 9.67 -11.47 -6.59
N GLN A 54 8.88 -11.34 -5.52
CA GLN A 54 7.80 -10.34 -5.48
C GLN A 54 8.35 -8.91 -5.57
N VAL A 55 9.46 -8.64 -4.88
CA VAL A 55 10.14 -7.33 -4.93
C VAL A 55 10.73 -7.10 -6.33
N GLN A 56 11.46 -8.07 -6.87
CA GLN A 56 12.15 -7.96 -8.15
C GLN A 56 11.20 -7.73 -9.35
N THR A 57 9.99 -8.27 -9.29
CA THR A 57 8.99 -8.15 -10.36
C THR A 57 8.04 -6.96 -10.18
N SER A 58 8.26 -6.11 -9.18
CA SER A 58 7.45 -4.92 -8.95
C SER A 58 8.13 -3.69 -9.56
N ASP A 59 7.34 -2.80 -10.17
CA ASP A 59 7.86 -1.51 -10.64
C ASP A 59 8.16 -0.57 -9.46
N VAL A 60 7.30 -0.62 -8.43
CA VAL A 60 7.40 0.20 -7.23
C VAL A 60 7.24 -0.66 -5.98
N VAL A 61 8.10 -0.42 -4.98
CA VAL A 61 8.04 -1.02 -3.66
C VAL A 61 7.88 0.07 -2.62
N ILE A 62 6.81 -0.02 -1.83
CA ILE A 62 6.53 0.91 -0.72
C ILE A 62 6.91 0.24 0.59
N THR A 63 7.85 0.84 1.33
CA THR A 63 8.19 0.43 2.70
C THR A 63 7.40 1.27 3.70
N MET A 64 6.94 0.64 4.78
CA MET A 64 6.12 1.26 5.82
C MET A 64 6.62 0.87 7.22
N GLY A 65 7.93 1.03 7.47
CA GLY A 65 8.53 0.73 8.77
C GLY A 65 9.29 -0.61 8.90
N CYS A 66 9.46 -1.36 7.81
CA CYS A 66 10.30 -2.57 7.81
C CYS A 66 11.82 -2.28 7.73
N GLY A 67 12.24 -1.02 7.60
CA GLY A 67 13.65 -0.64 7.48
C GLY A 67 14.38 -1.26 6.27
N ASP A 68 15.67 -1.52 6.44
CA ASP A 68 16.60 -2.04 5.41
C ASP A 68 16.46 -3.54 5.11
N THR A 69 15.45 -4.22 5.65
CA THR A 69 15.29 -5.67 5.50
C THR A 69 14.76 -6.06 4.11
N CYS A 70 14.27 -5.09 3.33
CA CYS A 70 13.84 -5.34 1.96
C CYS A 70 15.07 -5.52 1.05
N PRO A 71 15.20 -6.66 0.33
CA PRO A 71 16.28 -6.85 -0.62
C PRO A 71 16.21 -5.80 -1.74
N TYR A 72 17.35 -5.17 -2.04
CA TYR A 72 17.44 -4.18 -3.12
C TYR A 72 17.62 -4.85 -4.48
N PHE A 73 16.81 -4.44 -5.45
CA PHE A 73 16.89 -4.85 -6.84
C PHE A 73 17.01 -3.63 -7.76
N PRO A 74 18.02 -3.57 -8.65
CA PRO A 74 18.13 -2.52 -9.66
C PRO A 74 16.90 -2.47 -10.57
N GLY A 75 16.45 -1.27 -10.93
CA GLY A 75 15.28 -1.05 -11.79
C GLY A 75 13.94 -0.97 -11.04
N VAL A 76 13.89 -1.38 -9.77
CA VAL A 76 12.72 -1.21 -8.91
C VAL A 76 12.79 0.15 -8.21
N ALA A 77 11.70 0.91 -8.24
CA ALA A 77 11.60 2.18 -7.54
C ALA A 77 11.13 1.97 -6.09
N TYR A 78 11.96 2.35 -5.11
CA TYR A 78 11.61 2.25 -3.70
C TYR A 78 11.07 3.60 -3.20
N ARG A 79 10.06 3.55 -2.32
CA ARG A 79 9.54 4.71 -1.59
C ARG A 79 9.35 4.32 -0.13
N ASP A 80 9.77 5.20 0.77
CA ASP A 80 9.53 5.01 2.20
C ASP A 80 8.38 5.90 2.66
N TRP A 81 7.33 5.28 3.18
CA TRP A 81 6.21 5.97 3.80
C TRP A 81 6.36 5.89 5.32
N GLN A 82 6.88 6.97 5.88
CA GLN A 82 6.91 7.17 7.32
C GLN A 82 5.49 7.34 7.84
N LEU A 83 5.00 6.31 8.52
CA LEU A 83 3.66 6.19 9.06
C LEU A 83 3.76 5.70 10.50
N LEU A 84 2.80 6.11 11.32
CA LEU A 84 2.64 5.55 12.65
C LEU A 84 2.19 4.09 12.54
N ASP A 85 2.79 3.21 13.36
CA ASP A 85 2.35 1.82 13.43
C ASP A 85 0.94 1.75 14.06
N PRO A 86 -0.06 1.16 13.35
CA PRO A 86 -1.41 1.00 13.88
C PRO A 86 -1.50 -0.08 14.98
N ALA A 87 -0.46 -0.89 15.20
CA ALA A 87 -0.45 -1.91 16.24
C ALA A 87 -0.70 -1.28 17.62
N SER A 88 -1.64 -1.86 18.37
CA SER A 88 -2.03 -1.40 19.72
C SER A 88 -2.53 0.05 19.80
N GLN A 89 -2.84 0.70 18.68
CA GLN A 89 -3.41 2.06 18.65
C GLN A 89 -4.93 2.04 18.80
N PRO A 90 -5.54 3.09 19.39
CA PRO A 90 -6.99 3.23 19.43
C PRO A 90 -7.56 3.51 18.04
N LEU A 91 -8.85 3.22 17.84
CA LEU A 91 -9.52 3.35 16.55
C LEU A 91 -9.37 4.74 15.92
N ASP A 92 -9.47 5.81 16.69
CA ASP A 92 -9.33 7.19 16.18
C ASP A 92 -7.93 7.47 15.61
N THR A 93 -6.89 6.92 16.24
CA THR A 93 -5.52 7.00 15.71
C THR A 93 -5.40 6.17 14.44
N VAL A 94 -5.97 4.97 14.41
CA VAL A 94 -5.96 4.10 13.23
C VAL A 94 -6.73 4.73 12.06
N ARG A 95 -7.81 5.47 12.30
CA ARG A 95 -8.51 6.27 11.29
C ARG A 95 -7.60 7.34 10.69
N SER A 96 -6.87 8.07 11.54
CA SER A 96 -5.89 9.06 11.07
C SER A 96 -4.80 8.42 10.20
N ILE A 97 -4.29 7.25 10.60
CA ILE A 97 -3.31 6.48 9.81
C ILE A 97 -3.91 6.03 8.48
N ARG A 98 -5.14 5.48 8.49
CA ARG A 98 -5.88 5.07 7.28
C ARG A 98 -6.01 6.23 6.30
N ASP A 99 -6.35 7.42 6.79
CA ASP A 99 -6.60 8.59 5.95
C ASP A 99 -5.28 9.15 5.38
N ASP A 100 -4.18 9.13 6.14
CA ASP A 100 -2.84 9.45 5.61
C ASP A 100 -2.43 8.46 4.50
N ILE A 101 -2.63 7.15 4.73
CA ILE A 101 -2.39 6.12 3.71
C ILE A 101 -3.25 6.38 2.47
N ALA A 102 -4.52 6.74 2.62
CA ALA A 102 -5.41 7.01 1.50
C ALA A 102 -4.90 8.18 0.64
N ASN A 103 -4.45 9.27 1.26
CA ASN A 103 -3.88 10.42 0.55
C ASN A 103 -2.63 10.04 -0.22
N ARG A 104 -1.73 9.26 0.39
CA ARG A 104 -0.50 8.79 -0.27
C ARG A 104 -0.79 7.82 -1.42
N VAL A 105 -1.77 6.94 -1.26
CA VAL A 105 -2.24 6.04 -2.32
C VAL A 105 -2.80 6.83 -3.50
N GLN A 106 -3.60 7.87 -3.26
CA GLN A 106 -4.13 8.71 -4.34
C GLN A 106 -2.99 9.42 -5.10
N ALA A 107 -2.00 9.96 -4.40
CA ALA A 107 -0.83 10.56 -5.02
C ALA A 107 -0.03 9.54 -5.86
N LEU A 108 0.17 8.32 -5.34
CA LEU A 108 0.84 7.24 -6.06
C LEU A 108 0.08 6.84 -7.33
N ILE A 109 -1.25 6.71 -7.25
CA ILE A 109 -2.08 6.42 -8.43
C ILE A 109 -1.92 7.51 -9.49
N ALA A 110 -1.91 8.79 -9.09
CA ALA A 110 -1.74 9.90 -10.02
C ALA A 110 -0.34 9.92 -10.67
N GLU A 111 0.70 9.50 -9.94
CA GLU A 111 2.06 9.32 -10.45
C GLU A 111 2.14 8.16 -11.46
N LEU A 112 1.55 7.00 -11.15
CA LEU A 112 1.67 5.78 -11.93
C LEU A 112 0.73 5.71 -13.13
N LEU A 113 -0.44 6.33 -13.01
CA LEU A 113 -1.45 6.41 -14.08
C LEU A 113 -1.62 7.86 -14.50
N PRO A 114 -0.58 8.51 -15.07
CA PRO A 114 -0.73 9.86 -15.55
C PRO A 114 -1.86 9.86 -16.58
N THR A 115 -2.90 10.64 -16.32
CA THR A 115 -3.96 10.90 -17.30
C THR A 115 -3.25 11.29 -18.57
N THR A 116 -3.47 10.53 -19.64
CA THR A 116 -2.85 10.77 -20.94
C THR A 116 -3.39 12.10 -21.46
N GLY A 117 -2.80 13.19 -20.98
CA GLY A 117 -2.99 14.53 -21.48
C GLY A 117 -2.36 14.54 -22.85
N ASN A 118 -3.22 14.32 -23.85
CA ASN A 118 -2.90 14.27 -25.24
C ASN A 118 -2.41 15.65 -25.70
N GLY A 119 -1.15 15.97 -25.42
CA GLY A 119 -0.44 17.15 -25.89
C GLY A 119 0.20 16.90 -27.24
N ARG A 120 -0.58 16.41 -28.23
CA ARG A 120 -0.21 16.58 -29.63
C ARG A 120 -0.44 18.04 -30.01
N SER A 121 0.55 18.89 -29.75
CA SER A 121 0.83 20.04 -30.60
C SER A 121 2.05 19.62 -31.43
N GLY A 122 1.98 19.32 -32.72
CA GLY A 122 1.18 19.98 -33.74
C GLY A 122 2.08 20.96 -34.48
N ARG A 123 2.82 20.43 -35.47
CA ARG A 123 3.71 21.09 -36.45
C ARG A 123 5.03 21.67 -35.96
#